data_AF-A0A2V5J3J4-F1
#
_entry.id   AF-A0A2V5J3J4-F1
#
_cell.length_a   1.000
_cell.length_b   1.000
_cell.length_c   1.000
_cell.angle_alpha   90.00
_cell.angle_beta   90.00
_cell.angle_gamma   90.00
#
_symmetry.space_group_name_H-M   'P 1'
#
loop_
_entity.id
_entity.type
_entity.pdbx_description
1 polymer ?
#
loop_
_entity_poly.entity_id
_entity_poly.type
_entity_poly.pdbx_seq_one_letter_code
_entity_poly.pdbx_strand_id
1 'polypeptide(L)'
;MLSTLSRRATSALPRIRTLTPQNARHPFSTTRIASRPRLPATTTPLSSQFTNLTTTQASRRTLTTAQKWKLGFRKARKDIWRKNPIVLPLALLSVFSATCLFAYIAYVEVTQVAPQYTKFPPPMAERLRTAVYYTDVDLQPQKAMAAYKDAIHIGLEMGLHQYSDEVLGVHLQVSHMLEKAGLVSAAVKVLEQTRAGALAWVYRTRRSRSLPQKPTVTTPVDPNDTSKEAVEKRIRQATGEAVGASSDEQPENTPDPAKEAEFQAWEDRQQSKVLKKCVGMSMKLAELYESDYMQDLEKAEENQRQAVELCLTEMNRRVALGLPVGNQTKAPTTIAEASEEDDGWMNLEEIAVALKDLADLYFTQGKYDLCLPLFIRASDVMKAAEGDAPTCKQPFLMSSIGATMGEIAAAPKPIAGMRAPREQVIAQARQWLDKARDVAAKIDPQGQEAECNEACVAALQSLGELARLENKPDVARKHYRDALSIAQRLEEPGLVEGVKAALKEIKAQ
;
A
#
# COMPACT_ATOMS: atom_id res chain seq x y z
N MET A 1 -0.38 1.87 -2.11
CA MET A 1 0.00 0.77 -1.21
C MET A 1 -0.30 1.01 0.27
N LEU A 2 -0.62 2.24 0.72
CA LEU A 2 -1.36 2.45 1.99
C LEU A 2 -2.89 2.49 1.80
N SER A 3 -3.39 2.64 0.57
CA SER A 3 -4.81 2.52 0.21
C SER A 3 -5.27 1.09 -0.13
N THR A 4 -4.38 0.09 -0.04
CA THR A 4 -4.66 -1.31 -0.40
C THR A 4 -4.43 -2.27 0.78
N LEU A 5 -4.19 -1.76 1.99
CA LEU A 5 -4.15 -2.56 3.22
C LEU A 5 -5.56 -3.03 3.67
N SER A 6 -6.62 -2.61 2.97
CA SER A 6 -8.00 -3.09 3.19
C SER A 6 -8.31 -4.45 2.52
N ARG A 7 -7.31 -5.16 1.97
CA ARG A 7 -7.49 -6.52 1.41
C ARG A 7 -6.44 -7.49 1.93
N ARG A 8 -6.11 -7.42 3.22
CA ARG A 8 -5.45 -8.54 3.91
C ARG A 8 -6.46 -9.26 4.80
N ALA A 9 -6.90 -10.40 4.27
CA ALA A 9 -7.17 -11.64 4.98
C ALA A 9 -7.87 -11.50 6.34
N THR A 10 -9.19 -11.36 6.30
CA THR A 10 -10.06 -12.07 7.23
C THR A 10 -9.91 -13.58 6.99
N SER A 11 -8.89 -14.20 7.57
CA SER A 11 -8.83 -15.66 7.69
C SER A 11 -7.94 -16.08 8.85
N ALA A 12 -8.28 -15.64 10.06
CA ALA A 12 -7.79 -16.27 11.27
C ALA A 12 -8.85 -17.27 11.78
N LEU A 13 -8.89 -18.44 11.13
CA LEU A 13 -9.27 -19.69 11.79
C LEU A 13 -8.17 -20.72 11.53
N PRO A 14 -7.83 -21.55 12.52
CA PRO A 14 -6.57 -22.27 12.60
C PRO A 14 -6.50 -23.37 11.54
N ARG A 15 -5.46 -23.35 10.70
CA ARG A 15 -5.24 -24.39 9.70
C ARG A 15 -4.24 -25.43 10.20
N ILE A 16 -4.73 -26.65 10.38
CA ILE A 16 -3.96 -27.86 10.65
C ILE A 16 -3.17 -28.26 9.39
N ARG A 17 -1.87 -28.54 9.59
CA ARG A 17 -0.88 -29.03 8.62
C ARG A 17 -1.34 -30.27 7.84
N THR A 18 -1.06 -30.33 6.54
CA THR A 18 -0.54 -31.54 5.84
C THR A 18 0.17 -31.17 4.52
N LEU A 19 1.28 -31.88 4.23
CA LEU A 19 2.20 -31.74 3.09
C LEU A 19 1.82 -32.69 1.94
N THR A 20 2.07 -32.32 0.66
CA THR A 20 2.91 -33.01 -0.36
C THR A 20 2.70 -32.48 -1.80
N PRO A 21 3.65 -32.70 -2.76
CA PRO A 21 3.95 -31.80 -3.88
C PRO A 21 3.56 -32.33 -5.28
N GLN A 22 3.59 -31.48 -6.32
CA GLN A 22 3.76 -31.94 -7.71
C GLN A 22 4.34 -30.88 -8.69
N ASN A 23 5.05 -31.41 -9.69
CA ASN A 23 6.02 -30.80 -10.61
C ASN A 23 5.45 -30.46 -12.01
N ALA A 24 5.96 -29.36 -12.57
CA ALA A 24 6.55 -29.16 -13.92
C ALA A 24 5.76 -29.39 -15.25
N ARG A 25 5.80 -28.39 -16.17
CA ARG A 25 6.58 -28.35 -17.46
C ARG A 25 5.95 -27.44 -18.54
N HIS A 26 6.77 -26.59 -19.16
CA HIS A 26 6.57 -25.98 -20.49
C HIS A 26 6.91 -26.98 -21.63
N PRO A 27 6.62 -26.67 -22.91
CA PRO A 27 7.71 -26.10 -23.74
C PRO A 27 7.29 -25.13 -24.87
N PHE A 28 8.31 -24.39 -25.33
CA PHE A 28 8.40 -23.55 -26.53
C PHE A 28 8.40 -24.38 -27.84
N SER A 29 8.09 -23.74 -28.98
CA SER A 29 8.87 -23.96 -30.22
C SER A 29 8.69 -22.86 -31.27
N THR A 30 9.83 -22.58 -31.90
CA THR A 30 10.11 -21.62 -32.99
C THR A 30 10.03 -22.30 -34.35
N THR A 31 9.84 -21.55 -35.44
CA THR A 31 10.42 -21.93 -36.76
C THR A 31 10.61 -20.73 -37.69
N ARG A 32 11.78 -20.70 -38.34
CA ARG A 32 12.23 -19.81 -39.43
C ARG A 32 11.67 -20.27 -40.79
N ILE A 33 11.71 -19.42 -41.82
CA ILE A 33 12.66 -19.48 -42.98
C ILE A 33 12.27 -18.50 -44.12
N ALA A 34 13.31 -17.81 -44.60
CA ALA A 34 13.63 -17.15 -45.88
C ALA A 34 12.65 -17.14 -47.08
N SER A 35 12.68 -16.07 -47.88
CA SER A 35 13.60 -15.92 -49.03
C SER A 35 13.22 -14.74 -49.95
N ARG A 36 14.25 -14.11 -50.53
CA ARG A 36 14.21 -13.01 -51.50
C ARG A 36 14.07 -13.61 -52.91
N PRO A 37 13.62 -12.82 -53.92
CA PRO A 37 14.55 -12.55 -55.00
C PRO A 37 14.54 -11.12 -55.54
N ARG A 38 15.65 -10.85 -56.22
CA ARG A 38 16.14 -9.64 -56.90
C ARG A 38 15.65 -9.62 -58.35
N LEU A 39 15.75 -8.49 -59.05
CA LEU A 39 16.07 -8.26 -60.51
C LEU A 39 15.61 -6.83 -60.92
N PRO A 40 16.04 -6.25 -62.07
CA PRO A 40 17.34 -5.60 -62.25
C PRO A 40 17.22 -4.14 -62.76
N ALA A 41 18.34 -3.43 -62.75
CA ALA A 41 18.51 -2.15 -63.43
C ALA A 41 18.87 -2.36 -64.91
N THR A 42 18.37 -1.50 -65.80
CA THR A 42 18.90 -1.34 -67.15
C THR A 42 18.91 0.14 -67.51
N THR A 43 20.11 0.59 -67.80
CA THR A 43 20.51 1.89 -68.32
C THR A 43 20.36 1.90 -69.85
N THR A 44 20.07 3.05 -70.44
CA THR A 44 20.78 3.59 -71.63
C THR A 44 20.28 4.99 -72.02
N PRO A 45 21.10 5.78 -72.75
CA PRO A 45 21.01 7.24 -72.82
C PRO A 45 20.75 7.77 -74.25
N LEU A 46 20.76 9.11 -74.35
CA LEU A 46 21.20 9.97 -75.47
C LEU A 46 20.18 10.88 -76.19
N SER A 47 20.69 12.11 -76.34
CA SER A 47 20.59 13.06 -77.45
C SER A 47 19.40 14.01 -77.60
N SER A 48 19.70 15.26 -77.21
CA SER A 48 19.52 16.52 -77.95
C SER A 48 18.81 16.48 -79.31
N GLN A 49 17.87 17.41 -79.53
CA GLN A 49 18.13 18.64 -80.30
C GLN A 49 16.91 19.58 -80.29
N PHE A 50 17.21 20.87 -80.42
CA PHE A 50 16.31 22.01 -80.46
C PHE A 50 15.38 21.99 -81.68
N THR A 51 14.16 22.49 -81.51
CA THR A 51 13.52 23.42 -82.47
C THR A 51 12.38 24.18 -81.79
N ASN A 52 12.39 25.50 -81.98
CA ASN A 52 11.32 26.41 -81.58
C ASN A 52 10.15 26.26 -82.55
N LEU A 53 8.92 26.24 -82.04
CA LEU A 53 7.72 26.70 -82.74
C LEU A 53 6.63 27.04 -81.71
N THR A 54 6.29 28.33 -81.69
CA THR A 54 5.14 28.94 -81.04
C THR A 54 3.84 28.41 -81.62
N THR A 55 2.75 28.47 -80.82
CA THR A 55 1.32 28.50 -81.21
C THR A 55 0.46 27.38 -80.59
N THR A 56 -0.05 27.64 -79.39
CA THR A 56 -1.49 27.76 -79.05
C THR A 56 -1.67 27.51 -77.56
N GLN A 57 -2.00 28.57 -76.82
CA GLN A 57 -2.43 28.49 -75.43
C GLN A 57 -3.82 27.85 -75.37
N ALA A 58 -3.88 26.53 -75.23
CA ALA A 58 -5.01 25.89 -74.58
C ALA A 58 -4.74 25.94 -73.07
N SER A 59 -5.50 26.76 -72.35
CA SER A 59 -5.47 26.85 -70.89
C SER A 59 -5.77 25.48 -70.26
N ARG A 60 -4.71 24.70 -70.00
CA ARG A 60 -4.78 23.52 -69.14
C ARG A 60 -4.78 24.05 -67.71
N ARG A 61 -5.97 24.17 -67.11
CA ARG A 61 -6.12 24.35 -65.67
C ARG A 61 -5.29 23.28 -64.97
N THR A 62 -4.15 23.67 -64.41
CA THR A 62 -3.30 22.78 -63.63
C THR A 62 -4.06 22.46 -62.36
N LEU A 63 -4.62 21.25 -62.31
CA LEU A 63 -5.24 20.74 -61.09
C LEU A 63 -4.21 20.90 -59.98
N THR A 64 -4.64 21.49 -58.86
CA THR A 64 -3.80 21.64 -57.69
C THR A 64 -3.34 20.25 -57.23
N THR A 65 -2.19 20.17 -56.56
CA THR A 65 -1.65 18.90 -56.03
C THR A 65 -2.72 18.13 -55.24
N ALA A 66 -3.53 18.84 -54.44
CA ALA A 66 -4.68 18.29 -53.73
C ALA A 66 -5.78 17.73 -54.66
N GLN A 67 -6.11 18.43 -55.75
CA GLN A 67 -7.11 17.95 -56.72
C GLN A 67 -6.60 16.71 -57.48
N LYS A 68 -5.31 16.66 -57.85
CA LYS A 68 -4.67 15.48 -58.46
C LYS A 68 -4.70 14.28 -57.53
N TRP A 69 -4.39 14.49 -56.25
CA TRP A 69 -4.49 13.44 -55.22
C TRP A 69 -5.91 12.91 -55.06
N LYS A 70 -6.90 13.80 -54.96
CA LYS A 70 -8.32 13.42 -54.79
C LYS A 70 -8.87 12.60 -55.97
N LEU A 71 -8.50 12.98 -57.19
CA LEU A 71 -8.87 12.24 -58.41
C LEU A 71 -8.14 10.90 -58.51
N GLY A 72 -6.85 10.86 -58.20
CA GLY A 72 -6.04 9.64 -58.14
C GLY A 72 -6.61 8.63 -57.14
N PHE A 73 -6.96 9.09 -55.94
CA PHE A 73 -7.55 8.26 -54.89
C PHE A 73 -8.93 7.71 -55.28
N ARG A 74 -9.78 8.53 -55.92
CA ARG A 74 -11.10 8.10 -56.41
C ARG A 74 -11.01 7.05 -57.52
N LYS A 75 -10.07 7.21 -58.45
CA LYS A 75 -9.85 6.27 -59.56
C LYS A 75 -9.23 4.96 -59.04
N ALA A 76 -8.23 5.04 -58.17
CA ALA A 76 -7.61 3.90 -57.51
C ALA A 76 -8.61 3.12 -56.64
N ARG A 77 -9.46 3.80 -55.86
CA ARG A 77 -10.47 3.16 -55.01
C ARG A 77 -11.44 2.28 -55.79
N LYS A 78 -11.92 2.74 -56.95
CA LYS A 78 -12.85 1.98 -57.79
C LYS A 78 -12.19 0.79 -58.48
N ASP A 79 -10.95 0.95 -58.93
CA ASP A 79 -10.23 -0.10 -59.66
C ASP A 79 -9.73 -1.21 -58.72
N ILE A 80 -9.25 -0.85 -57.53
CA ILE A 80 -8.76 -1.81 -56.52
C ILE A 80 -9.91 -2.61 -55.92
N TRP A 81 -11.07 -1.99 -55.65
CA TRP A 81 -12.25 -2.69 -55.09
C TRP A 81 -12.82 -3.75 -56.05
N ARG A 82 -12.73 -3.51 -57.36
CA ARG A 82 -13.14 -4.48 -58.39
C ARG A 82 -12.16 -5.65 -58.53
N LYS A 83 -10.86 -5.37 -58.45
CA LYS A 83 -9.81 -6.39 -58.63
C LYS A 83 -9.65 -7.29 -57.39
N ASN A 84 -9.85 -6.73 -56.20
CA ASN A 84 -9.61 -7.42 -54.93
C ASN A 84 -10.73 -7.16 -53.91
N PRO A 85 -11.96 -7.68 -54.13
CA PRO A 85 -13.12 -7.40 -53.30
C PRO A 85 -13.02 -7.96 -51.86
N ILE A 86 -12.23 -9.02 -51.66
CA ILE A 86 -12.06 -9.68 -50.35
C ILE A 86 -10.82 -9.16 -49.61
N VAL A 87 -9.71 -8.93 -50.32
CA VAL A 87 -8.43 -8.52 -49.69
C VAL A 87 -8.49 -7.08 -49.18
N LEU A 88 -9.19 -6.18 -49.87
CA LEU A 88 -9.27 -4.78 -49.47
C LEU A 88 -10.00 -4.55 -48.12
N PRO A 89 -11.19 -5.11 -47.84
CA PRO A 89 -11.83 -4.96 -46.53
C PRO A 89 -11.00 -5.62 -45.42
N LEU A 90 -10.33 -6.74 -45.70
CA LEU A 90 -9.46 -7.41 -44.74
C LEU A 90 -8.23 -6.56 -44.39
N ALA A 91 -7.62 -5.91 -45.38
CA ALA A 91 -6.54 -4.95 -45.16
C ALA A 91 -6.98 -3.72 -44.34
N LEU A 92 -8.18 -3.18 -44.62
CA LEU A 92 -8.73 -2.07 -43.85
C LEU A 92 -9.03 -2.47 -42.40
N LEU A 93 -9.59 -3.66 -42.18
CA LEU A 93 -9.86 -4.19 -40.85
C LEU A 93 -8.55 -4.40 -40.09
N SER A 94 -7.51 -4.93 -40.73
CA SER A 94 -6.18 -5.08 -40.14
C SER A 94 -5.54 -3.75 -39.72
N VAL A 95 -5.64 -2.70 -40.55
CA VAL A 95 -5.13 -1.36 -40.21
C VAL A 95 -5.95 -0.75 -39.08
N PHE A 96 -7.27 -0.93 -39.10
CA PHE A 96 -8.16 -0.45 -38.04
C PHE A 96 -7.85 -1.16 -36.71
N SER A 97 -7.74 -2.48 -36.70
CA SER A 97 -7.41 -3.25 -35.50
C SER A 97 -6.04 -2.89 -34.95
N ALA A 98 -5.03 -2.69 -35.80
CA ALA A 98 -3.70 -2.25 -35.38
C ALA A 98 -3.74 -0.84 -34.76
N THR A 99 -4.54 0.06 -35.33
CA THR A 99 -4.72 1.43 -34.81
C THR A 99 -5.44 1.42 -33.47
N CYS A 100 -6.50 0.61 -33.31
CA CYS A 100 -7.19 0.42 -32.03
C CYS A 100 -6.27 -0.20 -30.98
N LEU A 101 -5.46 -1.20 -31.34
CA LEU A 101 -4.48 -1.81 -30.45
C LEU A 101 -3.43 -0.79 -30.00
N PHE A 102 -2.89 0.01 -30.92
CA PHE A 102 -1.94 1.06 -30.60
C PHE A 102 -2.55 2.13 -29.70
N ALA A 103 -3.78 2.57 -29.99
CA ALA A 103 -4.51 3.51 -29.15
C ALA A 103 -4.77 2.94 -27.75
N TYR A 104 -5.07 1.64 -27.64
CA TYR A 104 -5.23 0.97 -26.35
C TYR A 104 -3.92 0.89 -25.56
N ILE A 105 -2.80 0.54 -26.21
CA ILE A 105 -1.48 0.52 -25.57
C ILE A 105 -1.11 1.94 -25.08
N ALA A 106 -1.27 2.97 -25.93
CA ALA A 106 -1.03 4.36 -25.56
C ALA A 106 -1.96 4.81 -24.42
N TYR A 107 -3.22 4.39 -24.44
CA TYR A 107 -4.17 4.66 -23.36
C TYR A 107 -3.71 4.03 -22.04
N VAL A 108 -3.31 2.75 -22.03
CA VAL A 108 -2.80 2.06 -20.83
C VAL A 108 -1.52 2.73 -20.33
N GLU A 109 -0.61 3.13 -21.21
CA GLU A 109 0.63 3.79 -20.82
C GLU A 109 0.38 5.16 -20.19
N VAL A 110 -0.52 5.97 -20.76
CA VAL A 110 -0.87 7.29 -20.23
C VAL A 110 -1.73 7.20 -18.96
N THR A 111 -2.65 6.25 -18.87
CA THR A 111 -3.63 6.19 -17.77
C THR A 111 -3.23 5.28 -16.61
N GLN A 112 -2.42 4.24 -16.86
CA GLN A 112 -2.04 3.27 -15.83
C GLN A 112 -0.56 3.37 -15.44
N VAL A 113 0.35 3.51 -16.42
CA VAL A 113 1.81 3.43 -16.17
C VAL A 113 2.41 4.79 -15.79
N ALA A 114 2.12 5.85 -16.54
CA ALA A 114 2.65 7.19 -16.27
C ALA A 114 2.30 7.70 -14.86
N PRO A 115 1.02 7.67 -14.39
CA PRO A 115 0.65 8.25 -13.09
C PRO A 115 1.20 7.50 -11.87
N GLN A 116 1.63 6.24 -12.01
CA GLN A 116 2.23 5.51 -10.88
C GLN A 116 3.65 6.01 -10.53
N TYR A 117 4.34 6.62 -11.50
CA TYR A 117 5.73 7.05 -11.33
C TYR A 117 5.94 8.57 -11.35
N THR A 118 4.88 9.37 -11.49
CA THR A 118 4.97 10.85 -11.46
C THR A 118 5.48 11.41 -10.14
N LYS A 119 5.32 10.67 -9.03
CA LYS A 119 5.84 11.04 -7.71
C LYS A 119 7.35 10.88 -7.58
N PHE A 120 7.97 10.08 -8.46
CA PHE A 120 9.39 9.84 -8.43
C PHE A 120 10.10 10.70 -9.49
N PRO A 121 11.33 11.16 -9.24
CA PRO A 121 12.14 11.77 -10.28
C PRO A 121 12.23 10.84 -11.51
N PRO A 122 12.20 11.38 -12.75
CA PRO A 122 12.27 10.56 -13.96
C PRO A 122 13.38 9.49 -13.98
N PRO A 123 14.63 9.75 -13.55
CA PRO A 123 15.67 8.72 -13.54
C PRO A 123 15.43 7.63 -12.48
N MET A 124 14.85 7.97 -11.34
CA MET A 124 14.47 7.02 -10.29
C MET A 124 13.31 6.12 -10.77
N ALA A 125 12.32 6.71 -11.43
CA ALA A 125 11.17 6.00 -11.99
C ALA A 125 11.58 4.90 -12.98
N GLU A 126 12.56 5.16 -13.86
CA GLU A 126 13.06 4.17 -14.82
C GLU A 126 13.68 2.95 -14.14
N ARG A 127 14.50 3.18 -13.10
CA ARG A 127 15.08 2.08 -12.30
C ARG A 127 14.02 1.33 -11.51
N LEU A 128 13.02 2.01 -10.96
CA LEU A 128 11.90 1.37 -10.27
C LEU A 128 11.05 0.50 -11.20
N ARG A 129 10.79 0.91 -12.45
CA ARG A 129 10.10 0.06 -13.44
C ARG A 129 10.86 -1.23 -13.68
N THR A 130 12.18 -1.14 -13.80
CA THR A 130 13.05 -2.33 -13.94
C THR A 130 12.96 -3.22 -12.71
N ALA A 131 12.99 -2.64 -11.51
CA ALA A 131 12.89 -3.40 -10.26
C ALA A 131 11.53 -4.11 -10.10
N VAL A 132 10.43 -3.43 -10.44
CA VAL A 132 9.07 -3.98 -10.41
C VAL A 132 8.90 -5.08 -11.45
N TYR A 133 9.44 -4.91 -12.65
CA TYR A 133 9.45 -5.97 -13.67
C TYR A 133 10.09 -7.27 -13.12
N TYR A 134 11.26 -7.17 -12.48
CA TYR A 134 11.93 -8.32 -11.88
C TYR A 134 11.33 -8.80 -10.54
N THR A 135 10.26 -8.14 -10.06
CA THR A 135 9.51 -8.53 -8.86
C THR A 135 8.20 -9.24 -9.24
N ASP A 136 7.50 -8.74 -10.26
CA ASP A 136 6.14 -9.17 -10.59
C ASP A 136 6.03 -9.98 -11.87
N VAL A 137 6.91 -9.74 -12.86
CA VAL A 137 6.86 -10.43 -14.17
C VAL A 137 7.83 -11.61 -14.21
N ASP A 138 9.10 -11.36 -13.91
CA ASP A 138 10.17 -12.37 -13.93
C ASP A 138 10.95 -12.29 -12.62
N LEU A 139 10.58 -13.11 -11.64
CA LEU A 139 11.06 -13.02 -10.27
C LEU A 139 12.57 -13.33 -10.18
N GLN A 140 13.39 -12.28 -10.24
CA GLN A 140 14.85 -12.34 -10.18
C GLN A 140 15.34 -11.41 -9.06
N PRO A 141 15.42 -11.90 -7.80
CA PRO A 141 15.61 -11.05 -6.63
C PRO A 141 16.95 -10.28 -6.66
N GLN A 142 18.00 -10.87 -7.24
CA GLN A 142 19.30 -10.20 -7.35
C GLN A 142 19.27 -8.99 -8.28
N LYS A 143 18.63 -9.11 -9.45
CA LYS A 143 18.49 -7.99 -10.40
C LYS A 143 17.50 -6.94 -9.89
N ALA A 144 16.39 -7.39 -9.29
CA ALA A 144 15.43 -6.49 -8.66
C ALA A 144 16.09 -5.67 -7.54
N MET A 145 16.86 -6.32 -6.66
CA MET A 145 17.58 -5.67 -5.57
C MET A 145 18.59 -4.64 -6.07
N ALA A 146 19.35 -4.96 -7.13
CA ALA A 146 20.28 -3.99 -7.74
C ALA A 146 19.54 -2.75 -8.25
N ALA A 147 18.44 -2.95 -8.99
CA ALA A 147 17.62 -1.86 -9.51
C ALA A 147 16.96 -1.02 -8.40
N TYR A 148 16.51 -1.64 -7.30
CA TYR A 148 15.99 -0.91 -6.14
C TYR A 148 17.07 -0.07 -5.44
N LYS A 149 18.28 -0.59 -5.27
CA LYS A 149 19.41 0.16 -4.68
C LYS A 149 19.77 1.37 -5.53
N ASP A 150 19.88 1.19 -6.84
CA ASP A 150 20.12 2.29 -7.79
C ASP A 150 19.02 3.35 -7.68
N ALA A 151 17.76 2.93 -7.62
CA ALA A 151 16.63 3.85 -7.49
C ALA A 151 16.69 4.67 -6.19
N ILE A 152 17.01 4.04 -5.06
CA ILE A 152 17.16 4.75 -3.77
C ILE A 152 18.32 5.74 -3.85
N HIS A 153 19.47 5.36 -4.40
CA HIS A 153 20.63 6.23 -4.54
C HIS A 153 20.29 7.48 -5.38
N ILE A 154 19.69 7.27 -6.55
CA ILE A 154 19.25 8.35 -7.44
C ILE A 154 18.23 9.25 -6.72
N GLY A 155 17.30 8.68 -5.96
CA GLY A 155 16.33 9.45 -5.18
C GLY A 155 17.02 10.39 -4.19
N LEU A 156 18.00 9.88 -3.43
CA LEU A 156 18.75 10.67 -2.46
C LEU A 156 19.61 11.76 -3.13
N GLU A 157 20.25 11.46 -4.26
CA GLU A 157 21.03 12.44 -5.05
C GLU A 157 20.14 13.55 -5.62
N MET A 158 18.89 13.22 -5.96
CA MET A 158 17.88 14.17 -6.43
C MET A 158 17.20 14.94 -5.29
N GLY A 159 17.68 14.80 -4.05
CA GLY A 159 17.22 15.56 -2.89
C GLY A 159 15.97 14.99 -2.19
N LEU A 160 15.55 13.76 -2.50
CA LEU A 160 14.49 13.12 -1.72
C LEU A 160 15.00 12.82 -0.30
N HIS A 161 14.18 13.17 0.69
CA HIS A 161 14.49 12.84 2.07
C HIS A 161 14.50 11.32 2.29
N GLN A 162 15.45 10.81 3.08
CA GLN A 162 15.61 9.36 3.34
C GLN A 162 14.34 8.71 3.91
N TYR A 163 13.59 9.45 4.71
CA TYR A 163 12.33 9.00 5.32
C TYR A 163 11.10 9.63 4.64
N SER A 164 11.22 10.04 3.38
CA SER A 164 10.08 10.47 2.57
C SER A 164 9.10 9.31 2.31
N ASP A 165 7.88 9.65 1.92
CA ASP A 165 6.85 8.66 1.58
C ASP A 165 7.32 7.75 0.42
N GLU A 166 8.00 8.35 -0.56
CA GLU A 166 8.55 7.70 -1.74
C GLU A 166 9.63 6.68 -1.36
N VAL A 167 10.67 7.10 -0.65
CA VAL A 167 11.82 6.24 -0.32
C VAL A 167 11.42 5.10 0.62
N LEU A 168 10.62 5.39 1.65
CA LEU A 168 10.08 4.33 2.52
C LEU A 168 9.18 3.37 1.74
N GLY A 169 8.41 3.86 0.77
CA GLY A 169 7.64 3.00 -0.13
C GLY A 169 8.52 2.01 -0.90
N VAL A 170 9.70 2.44 -1.37
CA VAL A 170 10.67 1.56 -2.02
C VAL A 170 11.19 0.49 -1.06
N HIS A 171 11.50 0.84 0.19
CA HIS A 171 11.96 -0.13 1.19
C HIS A 171 10.90 -1.21 1.49
N LEU A 172 9.62 -0.81 1.58
CA LEU A 172 8.51 -1.76 1.74
C LEU A 172 8.39 -2.68 0.51
N GLN A 173 8.56 -2.15 -0.70
CA GLN A 173 8.54 -2.94 -1.92
C GLN A 173 9.73 -3.91 -2.00
N VAL A 174 10.92 -3.51 -1.53
CA VAL A 174 12.09 -4.39 -1.42
C VAL A 174 11.79 -5.56 -0.47
N SER A 175 11.20 -5.29 0.70
CA SER A 175 10.79 -6.34 1.63
C SER A 175 9.77 -7.29 1.00
N HIS A 176 8.76 -6.74 0.31
CA HIS A 176 7.76 -7.54 -0.40
C HIS A 176 8.36 -8.42 -1.50
N MET A 177 9.32 -7.90 -2.27
CA MET A 177 10.04 -8.68 -3.27
C MET A 177 10.81 -9.85 -2.65
N LEU A 178 11.49 -9.61 -1.52
CA LEU A 178 12.22 -10.65 -0.79
C LEU A 178 11.27 -11.72 -0.23
N GLU A 179 10.11 -11.32 0.27
CA GLU A 179 9.04 -12.24 0.71
C GLU A 179 8.56 -13.11 -0.46
N LYS A 180 8.23 -12.52 -1.62
CA LYS A 180 7.84 -13.27 -2.82
C LYS A 180 8.92 -14.24 -3.31
N ALA A 181 10.19 -13.89 -3.12
CA ALA A 181 11.33 -14.76 -3.42
C ALA A 181 11.58 -15.88 -2.39
N GLY A 182 10.76 -15.97 -1.32
CA GLY A 182 10.96 -16.91 -0.22
C GLY A 182 12.11 -16.54 0.72
N LEU A 183 12.69 -15.35 0.57
CA LEU A 183 13.80 -14.84 1.39
C LEU A 183 13.26 -14.07 2.61
N VAL A 184 12.40 -14.72 3.39
CA VAL A 184 11.66 -14.09 4.51
C VAL A 184 12.59 -13.46 5.55
N SER A 185 13.68 -14.13 5.92
CA SER A 185 14.66 -13.57 6.88
C SER A 185 15.30 -12.27 6.39
N ALA A 186 15.58 -12.16 5.08
CA ALA A 186 16.10 -10.92 4.50
C ALA A 186 15.03 -9.83 4.48
N ALA A 187 13.77 -10.19 4.20
CA ALA A 187 12.63 -9.26 4.22
C ALA A 187 12.44 -8.66 5.62
N VAL A 188 12.50 -9.50 6.66
CA VAL A 188 12.47 -9.10 8.08
C VAL A 188 13.58 -8.12 8.39
N LYS A 189 14.83 -8.45 8.03
CA LYS A 189 15.99 -7.59 8.29
C LYS A 189 15.85 -6.20 7.65
N VAL A 190 15.34 -6.12 6.41
CA VAL A 190 15.09 -4.83 5.74
C VAL A 190 14.05 -4.00 6.48
N LEU A 191 12.95 -4.62 6.94
CA LEU A 191 11.90 -3.94 7.69
C LEU A 191 12.39 -3.47 9.07
N GLU A 192 13.12 -4.31 9.81
CA GLU A 192 13.70 -3.95 11.11
C GLU A 192 14.63 -2.75 11.00
N GLN A 193 15.56 -2.78 10.03
CA GLN A 193 16.50 -1.69 9.80
C GLN A 193 15.78 -0.40 9.39
N THR A 194 14.81 -0.50 8.49
CA THR A 194 14.04 0.65 8.01
C THR A 194 13.22 1.27 9.14
N ARG A 195 12.51 0.45 9.92
CA ARG A 195 11.73 0.91 11.08
C ARG A 195 12.62 1.54 12.14
N ALA A 196 13.74 0.92 12.48
CA ALA A 196 14.66 1.44 13.49
C ALA A 196 15.22 2.82 13.09
N GLY A 197 15.68 2.96 11.83
CA GLY A 197 16.14 4.26 11.31
C GLY A 197 15.05 5.32 11.31
N ALA A 198 13.85 4.96 10.86
CA ALA A 198 12.69 5.85 10.79
C ALA A 198 12.26 6.35 12.17
N LEU A 199 12.13 5.46 13.16
CA LEU A 199 11.82 5.83 14.55
C LEU A 199 12.92 6.71 15.15
N ALA A 200 14.19 6.36 14.93
CA ALA A 200 15.31 7.16 15.43
C ALA A 200 15.30 8.58 14.86
N TRP A 201 14.94 8.75 13.58
CA TRP A 201 14.76 10.07 12.97
C TRP A 201 13.60 10.84 13.64
N VAL A 202 12.40 10.26 13.74
CA VAL A 202 11.24 10.90 14.39
C VAL A 202 11.57 11.35 15.81
N TYR A 203 12.16 10.47 16.63
CA TYR A 203 12.49 10.79 18.02
C TYR A 203 13.60 11.83 18.12
N ARG A 204 14.63 11.76 17.27
CA ARG A 204 15.72 12.75 17.26
C ARG A 204 15.19 14.13 16.89
N THR A 205 14.39 14.22 15.85
CA THR A 205 13.82 15.50 15.41
C THR A 205 12.91 16.10 16.47
N ARG A 206 11.99 15.32 17.05
CA ARG A 206 11.14 15.78 18.16
C ARG A 206 11.95 16.23 19.38
N ARG A 207 13.00 15.48 19.75
CA ARG A 207 13.89 15.84 20.86
C ARG A 207 14.64 17.14 20.60
N SER A 208 15.14 17.34 19.37
CA SER A 208 15.83 18.57 18.97
C SER A 208 14.94 19.81 19.12
N ARG A 209 13.62 19.65 18.90
CA ARG A 209 12.64 20.72 19.04
C ARG A 209 12.23 20.99 20.51
N SER A 210 12.25 19.97 21.37
CA SER A 210 11.91 20.12 22.80
C SER A 210 13.01 20.78 23.64
N LEU A 211 14.26 20.74 23.17
CA LEU A 211 15.38 21.38 23.85
C LEU A 211 15.27 22.91 23.64
N PRO A 212 15.45 23.73 24.69
CA PRO A 212 15.52 25.18 24.49
C PRO A 212 16.64 25.46 23.49
N GLN A 213 16.31 26.12 22.37
CA GLN A 213 17.32 26.62 21.46
C GLN A 213 18.28 27.46 22.29
N LYS A 214 19.53 27.02 22.42
CA LYS A 214 20.56 27.84 23.04
C LYS A 214 20.55 29.13 22.20
N PRO A 215 20.26 30.31 22.77
CA PRO A 215 20.38 31.53 21.99
C PRO A 215 21.77 31.50 21.38
N THR A 216 21.88 31.75 20.09
CA THR A 216 23.16 31.94 19.41
C THR A 216 23.84 33.08 20.16
N VAL A 217 24.69 32.73 21.11
CA VAL A 217 25.51 33.68 21.85
C VAL A 217 26.49 34.19 20.80
N THR A 218 26.12 35.28 20.12
CA THR A 218 27.13 36.27 19.74
C THR A 218 27.76 36.64 21.06
N THR A 219 28.93 36.08 21.36
CA THR A 219 29.71 36.47 22.52
C THR A 219 29.83 37.99 22.46
N PRO A 220 29.35 38.73 23.49
CA PRO A 220 29.73 40.12 23.62
C PRO A 220 31.25 40.10 23.72
N VAL A 221 31.92 40.70 22.74
CA VAL A 221 33.37 40.88 22.80
C VAL A 221 33.64 41.71 24.04
N ASP A 222 34.24 41.08 25.05
CA ASP A 222 34.66 41.75 26.27
C ASP A 222 35.73 42.80 25.91
N PRO A 223 35.52 44.10 26.21
CA PRO A 223 36.49 45.15 25.86
C PRO A 223 37.88 44.94 26.49
N ASN A 224 38.00 44.08 27.49
CA ASN A 224 39.25 43.80 28.19
C ASN A 224 39.87 42.42 27.92
N ASP A 225 39.41 41.68 26.91
CA ASP A 225 40.12 40.45 26.51
C ASP A 225 41.52 40.79 25.95
N THR A 226 42.56 40.35 26.67
CA THR A 226 43.98 40.56 26.36
C THR A 226 44.58 39.40 25.55
N SER A 227 43.75 38.46 25.09
CA SER A 227 44.18 37.39 24.20
C SER A 227 44.86 37.95 22.93
N LYS A 228 45.93 37.27 22.48
CA LYS A 228 46.74 37.72 21.32
C LYS A 228 45.90 37.96 20.07
N GLU A 229 44.85 37.16 19.86
CA GLU A 229 43.91 37.31 18.74
C GLU A 229 43.05 38.58 18.85
N ALA A 230 42.60 38.97 20.06
CA ALA A 230 41.82 40.18 20.28
C ALA A 230 42.66 41.45 20.09
N VAL A 231 43.94 41.42 20.51
CA VAL A 231 44.89 42.53 20.32
C VAL A 231 45.26 42.69 18.85
N GLU A 232 45.49 41.60 18.12
CA GLU A 232 45.83 41.63 16.70
C GLU A 232 44.67 42.15 15.83
N LYS A 233 43.42 41.84 16.21
CA LYS A 233 42.22 42.37 15.54
C LYS A 233 42.03 43.88 15.76
N ARG A 234 42.38 44.39 16.95
CA ARG A 234 42.35 45.85 17.25
C ARG A 234 43.43 46.62 16.51
N ILE A 235 44.64 46.06 16.42
CA ILE A 235 45.76 46.67 15.67
C ILE A 235 45.39 46.80 14.19
N ARG A 236 44.79 45.75 13.59
CA ARG A 236 44.35 45.77 12.18
C ARG A 236 43.19 46.74 11.91
N GLN A 237 42.31 46.99 12.89
CA GLN A 237 41.26 48.01 12.77
C GLN A 237 41.80 49.44 12.95
N ALA A 238 42.85 49.63 13.75
CA ALA A 238 43.44 50.94 14.01
C ALA A 238 44.39 51.42 12.90
N THR A 239 45.02 50.50 12.15
CA THR A 239 45.99 50.86 11.09
C THR A 239 45.36 51.24 9.76
N GLY A 240 44.03 51.13 9.59
CA GLY A 240 43.32 51.68 8.42
C GLY A 240 43.80 51.15 7.07
N GLU A 241 44.40 49.95 7.03
CA GLU A 241 44.86 49.32 5.80
C GLU A 241 43.70 48.60 5.11
N ALA A 242 42.88 49.37 4.39
CA ALA A 242 41.99 48.83 3.38
C ALA A 242 42.81 48.42 2.16
N VAL A 243 42.93 47.12 1.90
CA VAL A 243 43.41 46.61 0.61
C VAL A 243 42.34 45.69 0.01
N GLY A 244 41.69 46.23 -1.02
CA GLY A 244 41.51 45.54 -2.29
C GLY A 244 40.45 44.45 -2.36
N ALA A 245 39.24 44.87 -2.75
CA ALA A 245 38.29 44.17 -3.61
C ALA A 245 38.63 42.72 -4.03
N SER A 246 37.90 41.76 -3.45
CA SER A 246 37.16 40.81 -4.25
C SER A 246 35.69 40.92 -3.84
N SER A 247 34.85 41.22 -4.82
CA SER A 247 33.40 41.09 -4.76
C SER A 247 33.03 39.64 -4.49
N ASP A 248 32.89 39.27 -3.22
CA ASP A 248 32.04 38.16 -2.83
C ASP A 248 30.90 38.78 -2.03
N GLU A 249 29.76 38.93 -2.70
CA GLU A 249 28.46 39.01 -2.05
C GLU A 249 28.36 37.79 -1.12
N GLN A 250 28.66 37.96 0.17
CA GLN A 250 28.11 37.05 1.16
C GLN A 250 26.61 37.31 1.17
N PRO A 251 25.75 36.34 0.80
CA PRO A 251 24.34 36.51 1.00
C PRO A 251 24.12 36.54 2.51
N GLU A 252 23.59 37.64 2.99
CA GLU A 252 22.98 37.79 4.30
C GLU A 252 21.82 36.77 4.39
N ASN A 253 22.16 35.52 4.66
CA ASN A 253 21.23 34.41 4.71
C ASN A 253 20.58 34.40 6.10
N THR A 254 19.83 35.46 6.40
CA THR A 254 18.82 35.40 7.45
C THR A 254 17.72 34.46 6.95
N PRO A 255 17.45 33.33 7.64
CA PRO A 255 16.38 32.43 7.22
C PRO A 255 15.08 33.22 7.25
N ASP A 256 14.40 33.30 6.11
CA ASP A 256 13.05 33.83 6.03
C ASP A 256 12.17 33.05 7.02
N PRO A 257 11.63 33.68 8.09
CA PRO A 257 10.89 32.98 9.12
C PRO A 257 9.65 32.27 8.56
N ALA A 258 9.10 32.74 7.44
CA ALA A 258 7.98 32.10 6.77
C ALA A 258 8.38 30.75 6.13
N LYS A 259 9.54 30.69 5.46
CA LYS A 259 10.07 29.46 4.85
C LYS A 259 10.46 28.43 5.90
N GLU A 260 11.02 28.89 7.02
CA GLU A 260 11.31 28.03 8.16
C GLU A 260 10.01 27.43 8.72
N ALA A 261 8.99 28.23 8.97
CA ALA A 261 7.69 27.73 9.45
C ALA A 261 7.03 26.73 8.47
N GLU A 262 7.10 26.99 7.17
CA GLU A 262 6.61 26.06 6.13
C GLU A 262 7.36 24.72 6.15
N PHE A 263 8.69 24.76 6.23
CA PHE A 263 9.52 23.56 6.33
C PHE A 263 9.21 22.76 7.61
N GLN A 264 9.05 23.44 8.74
CA GLN A 264 8.71 22.82 10.01
C GLN A 264 7.34 22.10 9.95
N ALA A 265 6.34 22.75 9.33
CA ALA A 265 5.01 22.17 9.11
C ALA A 265 5.05 20.96 8.17
N TRP A 266 5.86 21.01 7.10
CA TRP A 266 6.10 19.86 6.25
C TRP A 266 6.74 18.71 7.03
N GLU A 267 7.76 18.98 7.84
CA GLU A 267 8.48 17.97 8.62
C GLU A 267 7.55 17.30 9.65
N ASP A 268 6.66 18.05 10.30
CA ASP A 268 5.65 17.50 11.21
C ASP A 268 4.69 16.53 10.51
N ARG A 269 4.23 16.89 9.30
CA ARG A 269 3.41 16.00 8.46
C ARG A 269 4.20 14.76 8.05
N GLN A 270 5.47 14.91 7.68
CA GLN A 270 6.32 13.76 7.34
C GLN A 270 6.53 12.84 8.53
N GLN A 271 6.78 13.37 9.73
CA GLN A 271 6.90 12.55 10.94
C GLN A 271 5.65 11.71 11.19
N SER A 272 4.47 12.28 10.99
CA SER A 272 3.20 11.56 11.14
C SER A 272 3.07 10.41 10.13
N LYS A 273 3.41 10.66 8.86
CA LYS A 273 3.44 9.63 7.81
C LYS A 273 4.45 8.53 8.10
N VAL A 274 5.65 8.90 8.54
CA VAL A 274 6.72 7.96 8.89
C VAL A 274 6.30 7.10 10.07
N LEU A 275 5.70 7.69 11.10
CA LEU A 275 5.24 6.96 12.27
C LEU A 275 4.10 5.99 11.92
N LYS A 276 3.16 6.40 11.06
CA LYS A 276 2.13 5.51 10.49
C LYS A 276 2.75 4.31 9.77
N LYS A 277 3.79 4.54 8.96
CA LYS A 277 4.54 3.45 8.33
C LYS A 277 5.27 2.57 9.33
N CYS A 278 5.81 3.12 10.42
CA CYS A 278 6.44 2.34 11.48
C CYS A 278 5.45 1.39 12.16
N VAL A 279 4.21 1.82 12.38
CA VAL A 279 3.13 0.93 12.85
C VAL A 279 2.90 -0.21 11.85
N GLY A 280 2.71 0.12 10.57
CA GLY A 280 2.51 -0.89 9.51
C GLY A 280 3.71 -1.86 9.35
N MET A 281 4.94 -1.37 9.49
CA MET A 281 6.15 -2.21 9.50
C MET A 281 6.16 -3.16 10.70
N SER A 282 5.77 -2.69 11.88
CA SER A 282 5.65 -3.54 13.07
C SER A 282 4.61 -4.64 12.89
N MET A 283 3.43 -4.32 12.34
CA MET A 283 2.40 -5.32 12.04
C MET A 283 2.86 -6.33 11.00
N LYS A 284 3.52 -5.88 9.92
CA LYS A 284 4.08 -6.81 8.92
C LYS A 284 5.20 -7.68 9.51
N LEU A 285 6.04 -7.14 10.39
CA LEU A 285 7.05 -7.93 11.08
C LEU A 285 6.40 -9.03 11.92
N ALA A 286 5.31 -8.72 12.63
CA ALA A 286 4.56 -9.72 13.40
C ALA A 286 4.05 -10.86 12.50
N GLU A 287 3.41 -10.52 11.37
CA GLU A 287 2.94 -11.49 10.37
C GLU A 287 4.08 -12.37 9.81
N LEU A 288 5.25 -11.77 9.51
CA LEU A 288 6.39 -12.53 9.01
C LEU A 288 6.99 -13.45 10.08
N TYR A 289 7.01 -13.03 11.35
CA TYR A 289 7.48 -13.86 12.47
C TYR A 289 6.53 -15.00 12.81
N GLU A 290 5.21 -14.78 12.69
CA GLU A 290 4.19 -15.81 12.86
C GLU A 290 4.17 -16.83 11.71
N SER A 291 4.63 -16.44 10.52
CA SER A 291 4.62 -17.30 9.34
C SER A 291 5.27 -18.67 9.57
N ASP A 292 4.81 -19.67 8.80
CA ASP A 292 5.33 -21.04 8.82
C ASP A 292 6.86 -21.14 8.60
N TYR A 293 7.47 -20.10 8.03
CA TYR A 293 8.91 -20.03 7.78
C TYR A 293 9.71 -19.63 9.02
N MET A 294 9.21 -18.70 9.85
CA MET A 294 9.93 -18.14 10.99
C MET A 294 9.51 -18.80 12.30
N GLN A 295 8.20 -19.01 12.50
CA GLN A 295 7.61 -19.67 13.67
C GLN A 295 8.09 -19.10 15.03
N ASP A 296 8.30 -17.78 15.09
CA ASP A 296 8.80 -17.07 16.28
C ASP A 296 7.66 -16.24 16.89
N LEU A 297 6.79 -16.91 17.67
CA LEU A 297 5.60 -16.29 18.26
C LEU A 297 5.94 -15.20 19.28
N GLU A 298 7.08 -15.31 19.97
CA GLU A 298 7.53 -14.30 20.94
C GLU A 298 7.86 -12.98 20.23
N LYS A 299 8.63 -13.06 19.14
CA LYS A 299 8.89 -11.86 18.32
C LYS A 299 7.65 -11.36 17.60
N ALA A 300 6.75 -12.25 17.18
CA ALA A 300 5.48 -11.83 16.59
C ALA A 300 4.69 -10.97 17.60
N GLU A 301 4.57 -11.44 18.84
CA GLU A 301 3.93 -10.70 19.93
C GLU A 301 4.64 -9.39 20.25
N GLU A 302 5.97 -9.39 20.34
CA GLU A 302 6.74 -8.18 20.61
C GLU A 302 6.49 -7.09 19.54
N ASN A 303 6.52 -7.48 18.26
CA ASN A 303 6.30 -6.56 17.16
C ASN A 303 4.85 -6.05 17.10
N GLN A 304 3.87 -6.92 17.35
CA GLN A 304 2.47 -6.52 17.38
C GLN A 304 2.17 -5.60 18.58
N ARG A 305 2.74 -5.88 19.75
CA ARG A 305 2.68 -4.99 20.92
C ARG A 305 3.30 -3.64 20.60
N GLN A 306 4.46 -3.60 19.95
CA GLN A 306 5.10 -2.36 19.55
C GLN A 306 4.23 -1.53 18.59
N ALA A 307 3.49 -2.17 17.67
CA ALA A 307 2.53 -1.47 16.81
C ALA A 307 1.47 -0.74 17.64
N VAL A 308 0.84 -1.44 18.60
CA VAL A 308 -0.19 -0.88 19.48
C VAL A 308 0.37 0.19 20.41
N GLU A 309 1.55 -0.01 21.00
CA GLU A 309 2.21 0.97 21.86
C GLU A 309 2.51 2.27 21.10
N LEU A 310 2.99 2.19 19.86
CA LEU A 310 3.20 3.36 19.01
C LEU A 310 1.89 4.11 18.74
N CYS A 311 0.82 3.39 18.40
CA CYS A 311 -0.51 3.98 18.20
C CYS A 311 -1.00 4.72 19.44
N LEU A 312 -0.99 4.06 20.60
CA LEU A 312 -1.52 4.62 21.84
C LEU A 312 -0.65 5.78 22.36
N THR A 313 0.66 5.68 22.26
CA THR A 313 1.60 6.74 22.66
C THR A 313 1.39 7.99 21.80
N GLU A 314 1.29 7.81 20.47
CA GLU A 314 1.06 8.92 19.55
C GLU A 314 -0.34 9.52 19.71
N MET A 315 -1.36 8.69 19.95
CA MET A 315 -2.70 9.14 20.28
C MET A 315 -2.70 10.02 21.54
N ASN A 316 -2.08 9.58 22.63
CA ASN A 316 -1.99 10.36 23.87
C ASN A 316 -1.22 11.67 23.66
N ARG A 317 -0.13 11.64 22.87
CA ARG A 317 0.62 12.85 22.50
C ARG A 317 -0.26 13.84 21.74
N ARG A 318 -1.06 13.35 20.78
CA ARG A 318 -1.96 14.17 19.97
C ARG A 318 -3.05 14.81 20.82
N VAL A 319 -3.68 14.05 21.72
CA VAL A 319 -4.64 14.58 22.70
C VAL A 319 -3.99 15.67 23.56
N ALA A 320 -2.79 15.45 24.07
CA ALA A 320 -2.07 16.43 24.90
C ALA A 320 -1.74 17.74 24.16
N LEU A 321 -1.55 17.66 22.84
CA LEU A 321 -1.24 18.80 21.97
C LEU A 321 -2.48 19.41 21.28
N GLY A 322 -3.68 18.86 21.51
CA GLY A 322 -4.89 19.29 20.80
C GLY A 322 -4.89 18.98 19.30
N LEU A 323 -4.08 18.00 18.87
CA LEU A 323 -4.01 17.53 17.48
C LEU A 323 -5.10 16.48 17.20
N PRO A 324 -5.55 16.35 15.94
CA PRO A 324 -6.52 15.32 15.57
C PRO A 324 -5.98 13.91 15.86
N VAL A 325 -6.81 13.05 16.46
CA VAL A 325 -6.44 11.67 16.82
C VAL A 325 -6.77 10.67 15.69
N GLY A 326 -7.66 11.06 14.79
CA GLY A 326 -7.97 10.35 13.56
C GLY A 326 -8.67 11.30 12.59
N ASN A 327 -8.43 11.09 11.29
CA ASN A 327 -9.08 11.87 10.24
C ASN A 327 -10.56 11.50 10.11
N GLN A 328 -11.40 12.44 9.66
CA GLN A 328 -12.77 12.13 9.29
C GLN A 328 -12.76 11.16 8.09
N THR A 329 -13.53 10.07 8.21
CA THR A 329 -13.65 8.91 7.30
C THR A 329 -14.19 9.23 5.89
N LYS A 330 -14.36 10.50 5.52
CA LYS A 330 -14.68 10.83 4.14
C LYS A 330 -13.42 10.64 3.32
N ALA A 331 -13.30 9.45 2.72
CA ALA A 331 -12.36 9.22 1.64
C ALA A 331 -12.50 10.39 0.65
N PRO A 332 -11.43 11.13 0.34
CA PRO A 332 -11.52 12.28 -0.53
C PRO A 332 -12.06 11.81 -1.89
N THR A 333 -13.21 12.35 -2.28
CA THR A 333 -13.91 12.00 -3.53
C THR A 333 -13.14 12.51 -4.73
N THR A 334 -12.25 13.49 -4.50
CA THR A 334 -11.35 14.08 -5.49
C THR A 334 -9.93 14.19 -4.94
N ILE A 335 -8.94 14.21 -5.83
CA ILE A 335 -7.52 14.40 -5.48
C ILE A 335 -7.29 15.75 -4.76
N ALA A 336 -8.18 16.74 -4.97
CA ALA A 336 -8.12 18.06 -4.35
C ALA A 336 -8.66 18.10 -2.91
N GLU A 337 -9.58 17.21 -2.53
CA GLU A 337 -10.06 17.09 -1.13
C GLU A 337 -9.02 16.40 -0.22
N ALA A 338 -8.04 15.71 -0.81
CA ALA A 338 -7.00 14.99 -0.09
C ALA A 338 -5.89 15.89 0.49
N SER A 339 -5.82 17.18 0.12
CA SER A 339 -4.55 17.92 0.19
C SER A 339 -4.37 18.97 1.28
N GLU A 340 -5.32 19.23 2.19
CA GLU A 340 -5.09 20.24 3.25
C GLU A 340 -5.37 19.80 4.70
N GLU A 341 -6.29 18.85 4.95
CA GLU A 341 -6.67 18.42 6.31
C GLU A 341 -6.11 17.07 6.76
N ASP A 342 -5.57 16.25 5.84
CA ASP A 342 -4.92 14.98 6.21
C ASP A 342 -3.48 15.23 6.67
N ASP A 343 -3.27 15.16 7.98
CA ASP A 343 -1.95 15.34 8.60
C ASP A 343 -1.03 14.12 8.42
N GLY A 344 -1.50 13.07 7.73
CA GLY A 344 -0.76 11.88 7.36
C GLY A 344 -0.70 10.81 8.45
N TRP A 345 -1.43 10.99 9.55
CA TRP A 345 -1.53 10.00 10.62
C TRP A 345 -2.59 8.92 10.34
N MET A 346 -2.69 7.99 11.28
CA MET A 346 -3.67 6.91 11.25
C MET A 346 -5.07 7.45 11.53
N ASN A 347 -6.05 6.92 10.81
CA ASN A 347 -7.46 7.12 11.17
C ASN A 347 -7.87 6.17 12.30
N LEU A 348 -9.05 6.41 12.90
CA LEU A 348 -9.53 5.59 14.02
C LEU A 348 -9.75 4.13 13.62
N GLU A 349 -10.18 3.84 12.39
CA GLU A 349 -10.35 2.47 11.91
C GLU A 349 -9.02 1.71 11.86
N GLU A 350 -7.95 2.35 11.35
CA GLU A 350 -6.61 1.77 11.30
C GLU A 350 -6.07 1.49 12.71
N ILE A 351 -6.36 2.36 13.69
CA ILE A 351 -6.02 2.12 15.10
C ILE A 351 -6.82 0.94 15.67
N ALA A 352 -8.11 0.85 15.37
CA ALA A 352 -8.95 -0.28 15.79
C ALA A 352 -8.46 -1.61 15.20
N VAL A 353 -8.02 -1.62 13.95
CA VAL A 353 -7.41 -2.80 13.30
C VAL A 353 -6.11 -3.21 14.01
N ALA A 354 -5.22 -2.27 14.33
CA ALA A 354 -3.99 -2.59 15.05
C ALA A 354 -4.26 -3.25 16.43
N LEU A 355 -5.28 -2.76 17.16
CA LEU A 355 -5.73 -3.34 18.43
C LEU A 355 -6.34 -4.73 18.25
N LYS A 356 -7.20 -4.90 17.24
CA LYS A 356 -7.82 -6.18 16.88
C LYS A 356 -6.76 -7.21 16.54
N ASP A 357 -5.76 -6.89 15.73
CA ASP A 357 -4.75 -7.85 15.31
C ASP A 357 -3.86 -8.32 16.47
N LEU A 358 -3.62 -7.46 17.48
CA LEU A 358 -3.00 -7.92 18.74
C LEU A 358 -3.93 -8.83 19.54
N ALA A 359 -5.22 -8.51 19.57
CA ALA A 359 -6.22 -9.35 20.23
C ALA A 359 -6.34 -10.73 19.57
N ASP A 360 -6.31 -10.81 18.24
CA ASP A 360 -6.31 -12.05 17.47
C ASP A 360 -5.07 -12.89 17.80
N LEU A 361 -3.89 -12.29 17.85
CA LEU A 361 -2.67 -12.98 18.23
C LEU A 361 -2.75 -13.53 19.68
N TYR A 362 -3.36 -12.79 20.60
CA TYR A 362 -3.61 -13.31 21.95
C TYR A 362 -4.68 -14.40 22.00
N PHE A 363 -5.69 -14.32 21.13
CA PHE A 363 -6.69 -15.35 20.98
C PHE A 363 -6.06 -16.67 20.51
N THR A 364 -5.21 -16.64 19.48
CA THR A 364 -4.54 -17.85 18.96
C THR A 364 -3.56 -18.45 19.97
N GLN A 365 -2.99 -17.62 20.84
CA GLN A 365 -2.13 -18.07 21.95
C GLN A 365 -2.91 -18.57 23.18
N GLY A 366 -4.24 -18.46 23.20
CA GLY A 366 -5.08 -18.83 24.36
C GLY A 366 -5.01 -17.85 25.54
N LYS A 367 -4.46 -16.64 25.33
CA LYS A 367 -4.35 -15.56 26.33
C LYS A 367 -5.63 -14.71 26.37
N TYR A 368 -6.76 -15.35 26.69
CA TYR A 368 -8.08 -14.74 26.55
C TYR A 368 -8.33 -13.54 27.49
N ASP A 369 -7.62 -13.48 28.63
CA ASP A 369 -7.62 -12.34 29.56
C ASP A 369 -7.04 -11.06 28.96
N LEU A 370 -6.00 -11.19 28.12
CA LEU A 370 -5.40 -10.06 27.41
C LEU A 370 -6.19 -9.71 26.14
N CYS A 371 -6.77 -10.72 25.50
CA CYS A 371 -7.55 -10.61 24.27
C CYS A 371 -8.84 -9.79 24.46
N LEU A 372 -9.67 -10.14 25.46
CA LEU A 372 -10.99 -9.54 25.67
C LEU A 372 -10.97 -8.00 25.78
N PRO A 373 -10.13 -7.37 26.62
CA PRO A 373 -10.09 -5.91 26.72
C PRO A 373 -9.63 -5.23 25.42
N LEU A 374 -8.76 -5.88 24.63
CA LEU A 374 -8.33 -5.35 23.33
C LEU A 374 -9.47 -5.37 22.31
N PHE A 375 -10.24 -6.45 22.21
CA PHE A 375 -11.42 -6.48 21.32
C PHE A 375 -12.49 -5.48 21.73
N ILE A 376 -12.77 -5.32 23.03
CA ILE A 376 -13.70 -4.31 23.53
C ILE A 376 -13.21 -2.91 23.12
N ARG A 377 -11.93 -2.63 23.35
CA ARG A 377 -11.34 -1.33 22.98
C ARG A 377 -11.38 -1.10 21.47
N ALA A 378 -11.06 -2.10 20.66
CA ALA A 378 -11.15 -2.04 19.20
C ALA A 378 -12.59 -1.76 18.75
N SER A 379 -13.59 -2.41 19.36
CA SER A 379 -15.02 -2.16 19.09
C SER A 379 -15.41 -0.71 19.39
N ASP A 380 -14.96 -0.16 20.52
CA ASP A 380 -15.29 1.22 20.90
C ASP A 380 -14.66 2.25 19.96
N VAL A 381 -13.39 2.02 19.58
CA VAL A 381 -12.70 2.87 18.60
C VAL A 381 -13.36 2.78 17.23
N MET A 382 -13.76 1.58 16.79
CA MET A 382 -14.45 1.36 15.51
C MET A 382 -15.81 2.08 15.47
N LYS A 383 -16.60 1.97 16.54
CA LYS A 383 -17.89 2.70 16.65
C LYS A 383 -17.70 4.21 16.59
N ALA A 384 -16.66 4.73 17.26
CA ALA A 384 -16.33 6.14 17.20
C ALA A 384 -15.89 6.59 15.79
N ALA A 385 -15.23 5.70 15.03
CA ALA A 385 -14.80 5.97 13.65
C ALA A 385 -15.98 6.03 12.66
N GLU A 386 -16.94 5.13 12.81
CA GLU A 386 -18.08 4.97 11.89
C GLU A 386 -19.26 5.91 12.21
N GLY A 387 -19.37 6.38 13.45
CA GLY A 387 -20.46 7.24 13.88
C GLY A 387 -21.83 6.59 13.68
N ASP A 388 -22.71 7.26 12.92
CA ASP A 388 -24.08 6.80 12.67
C ASP A 388 -24.21 5.79 11.51
N ALA A 389 -23.11 5.47 10.82
CA ALA A 389 -23.10 4.58 9.65
C ALA A 389 -22.28 3.30 9.94
N PRO A 390 -22.82 2.35 10.72
CA PRO A 390 -22.08 1.15 11.09
C PRO A 390 -21.78 0.26 9.88
N THR A 391 -20.57 -0.29 9.81
CA THR A 391 -20.15 -1.25 8.77
C THR A 391 -20.06 -2.67 9.31
N CYS A 392 -19.86 -3.66 8.43
CA CYS A 392 -19.71 -5.07 8.81
C CYS A 392 -18.52 -5.37 9.74
N LYS A 393 -17.60 -4.42 9.92
CA LYS A 393 -16.52 -4.48 10.93
C LYS A 393 -17.05 -4.54 12.36
N GLN A 394 -18.16 -3.84 12.65
CA GLN A 394 -18.75 -3.83 14.00
C GLN A 394 -19.27 -5.21 14.43
N PRO A 395 -20.17 -5.87 13.68
CA PRO A 395 -20.57 -7.25 13.95
C PRO A 395 -19.41 -8.21 14.14
N PHE A 396 -18.36 -8.08 13.32
CA PHE A 396 -17.18 -8.94 13.44
C PHE A 396 -16.54 -8.82 14.82
N LEU A 397 -16.23 -7.59 15.27
CA LEU A 397 -15.67 -7.35 16.61
C LEU A 397 -16.60 -7.82 17.73
N MET A 398 -17.92 -7.64 17.59
CA MET A 398 -18.90 -8.15 18.57
C MET A 398 -18.87 -9.69 18.65
N SER A 399 -18.76 -10.35 17.49
CA SER A 399 -18.64 -11.82 17.43
C SER A 399 -17.35 -12.31 18.08
N SER A 400 -16.23 -11.62 17.87
CA SER A 400 -14.94 -11.92 18.51
C SER A 400 -15.01 -11.75 20.03
N ILE A 401 -15.64 -10.67 20.54
CA ILE A 401 -15.86 -10.49 21.98
C ILE A 401 -16.66 -11.67 22.55
N GLY A 402 -17.76 -12.03 21.91
CA GLY A 402 -18.60 -13.16 22.34
C GLY A 402 -17.86 -14.49 22.30
N ALA A 403 -17.06 -14.74 21.26
CA ALA A 403 -16.21 -15.92 21.13
C ALA A 403 -15.18 -16.01 22.27
N THR A 404 -14.43 -14.93 22.52
CA THR A 404 -13.45 -14.87 23.62
C THR A 404 -14.12 -15.12 24.97
N MET A 405 -15.31 -14.56 25.22
CA MET A 405 -16.06 -14.84 26.44
C MET A 405 -16.50 -16.31 26.55
N GLY A 406 -16.87 -16.94 25.43
CA GLY A 406 -17.17 -18.37 25.36
C GLY A 406 -15.97 -19.24 25.72
N GLU A 407 -14.79 -18.91 25.19
CA GLU A 407 -13.52 -19.57 25.53
C GLU A 407 -13.16 -19.40 27.02
N ILE A 408 -13.32 -18.19 27.56
CA ILE A 408 -13.14 -17.94 29.00
C ILE A 408 -14.09 -18.81 29.84
N ALA A 409 -15.34 -18.99 29.39
CA ALA A 409 -16.30 -19.86 30.05
C ALA A 409 -16.03 -21.35 29.85
N ALA A 410 -15.33 -21.74 28.78
CA ALA A 410 -14.91 -23.12 28.52
C ALA A 410 -13.67 -23.52 29.32
N ALA A 411 -12.87 -22.53 29.77
CA ALA A 411 -11.63 -22.77 30.48
C ALA A 411 -11.82 -23.66 31.73
N PRO A 412 -10.98 -24.70 31.92
CA PRO A 412 -11.12 -25.64 33.04
C PRO A 412 -10.83 -25.02 34.41
N LYS A 413 -10.06 -23.93 34.44
CA LYS A 413 -9.77 -23.15 35.63
C LYS A 413 -10.25 -21.71 35.42
N PRO A 414 -10.81 -21.06 36.45
CA PRO A 414 -11.09 -19.64 36.39
C PRO A 414 -9.82 -18.87 36.03
N ILE A 415 -9.91 -18.03 35.00
CA ILE A 415 -8.78 -17.22 34.54
C ILE A 415 -8.50 -16.13 35.59
N ALA A 416 -7.22 -15.90 35.88
CA ALA A 416 -6.81 -14.92 36.87
C ALA A 416 -7.36 -13.53 36.53
N GLY A 417 -7.97 -12.86 37.50
CA GLY A 417 -8.59 -11.53 37.30
C GLY A 417 -10.07 -11.56 36.89
N MET A 418 -10.59 -12.69 36.37
CA MET A 418 -12.00 -12.85 36.05
C MET A 418 -12.74 -13.56 37.18
N ARG A 419 -13.61 -12.82 37.89
CA ARG A 419 -14.37 -13.32 39.07
C ARG A 419 -15.84 -13.62 38.78
N ALA A 420 -16.33 -13.37 37.56
CA ALA A 420 -17.72 -13.61 37.23
C ALA A 420 -18.03 -15.12 37.24
N PRO A 421 -19.18 -15.54 37.81
CA PRO A 421 -19.66 -16.91 37.69
C PRO A 421 -19.75 -17.35 36.22
N ARG A 422 -19.39 -18.60 35.93
CA ARG A 422 -19.38 -19.16 34.57
C ARG A 422 -20.70 -18.94 33.82
N GLU A 423 -21.83 -19.14 34.49
CA GLU A 423 -23.17 -18.94 33.92
C GLU A 423 -23.40 -17.49 33.48
N GLN A 424 -22.92 -16.53 34.26
CA GLN A 424 -23.00 -15.11 33.90
C GLN A 424 -22.15 -14.80 32.66
N VAL A 425 -20.94 -15.36 32.57
CA VAL A 425 -20.06 -15.18 31.40
C VAL A 425 -20.72 -15.75 30.14
N ILE A 426 -21.31 -16.96 30.22
CA ILE A 426 -22.04 -17.58 29.10
C ILE A 426 -23.24 -16.72 28.68
N ALA A 427 -24.00 -16.19 29.64
CA ALA A 427 -25.14 -15.33 29.34
C ALA A 427 -24.72 -14.03 28.63
N GLN A 428 -23.63 -13.41 29.09
CA GLN A 428 -23.07 -12.21 28.45
C GLN A 428 -22.50 -12.51 27.06
N ALA A 429 -21.78 -13.63 26.90
CA ALA A 429 -21.27 -14.08 25.61
C ALA A 429 -22.42 -14.22 24.59
N ARG A 430 -23.50 -14.89 24.98
CA ARG A 430 -24.70 -15.05 24.15
C ARG A 430 -25.30 -13.70 23.72
N GLN A 431 -25.41 -12.74 24.63
CA GLN A 431 -25.91 -11.40 24.31
C GLN A 431 -25.04 -10.70 23.25
N TRP A 432 -23.72 -10.80 23.34
CA TRP A 432 -22.82 -10.24 22.32
C TRP A 432 -22.99 -10.92 20.96
N LEU A 433 -23.10 -12.25 20.94
CA LEU A 433 -23.24 -13.03 19.72
C LEU A 433 -24.60 -12.80 19.03
N ASP A 434 -25.68 -12.74 19.80
CA ASP A 434 -27.01 -12.40 19.27
C ASP A 434 -27.03 -10.97 18.74
N LYS A 435 -26.45 -10.02 19.48
CA LYS A 435 -26.32 -8.63 19.01
C LYS A 435 -25.49 -8.51 17.73
N ALA A 436 -24.39 -9.26 17.61
CA ALA A 436 -23.57 -9.27 16.41
C ALA A 436 -24.39 -9.66 15.18
N ARG A 437 -25.20 -10.71 15.29
CA ARG A 437 -26.10 -11.18 14.23
C ARG A 437 -27.21 -10.18 13.91
N ASP A 438 -27.82 -9.60 14.94
CA ASP A 438 -28.87 -8.59 14.77
C ASP A 438 -28.36 -7.33 14.07
N VAL A 439 -27.14 -6.90 14.40
CA VAL A 439 -26.48 -5.75 13.75
C VAL A 439 -26.09 -6.10 12.32
N ALA A 440 -25.49 -7.28 12.08
CA ALA A 440 -25.15 -7.73 10.74
C ALA A 440 -26.38 -7.82 9.83
N ALA A 441 -27.50 -8.36 10.32
CA ALA A 441 -28.74 -8.46 9.55
C ALA A 441 -29.38 -7.10 9.21
N LYS A 442 -29.10 -6.05 10.01
CA LYS A 442 -29.54 -4.68 9.72
C LYS A 442 -28.66 -3.98 8.69
N ILE A 443 -27.34 -4.22 8.74
CA ILE A 443 -26.36 -3.62 7.83
C ILE A 443 -26.46 -4.27 6.45
N ASP A 444 -26.48 -5.60 6.40
CA ASP A 444 -26.55 -6.38 5.17
C ASP A 444 -27.73 -7.37 5.20
N PRO A 445 -28.97 -6.89 4.95
CA PRO A 445 -30.16 -7.75 4.93
C PRO A 445 -30.14 -8.80 3.82
N GLN A 446 -29.38 -8.57 2.75
CA GLN A 446 -29.31 -9.47 1.59
C GLN A 446 -28.19 -10.51 1.72
N GLY A 447 -27.27 -10.33 2.69
CA GLY A 447 -26.14 -11.23 2.90
C GLY A 447 -25.14 -11.20 1.75
N GLN A 448 -24.95 -10.05 1.11
CA GLN A 448 -24.02 -9.87 -0.02
C GLN A 448 -22.58 -9.59 0.44
N GLU A 449 -22.40 -9.01 1.63
CA GLU A 449 -21.09 -8.63 2.13
C GLU A 449 -20.42 -9.81 2.84
N ALA A 450 -19.20 -10.14 2.41
CA ALA A 450 -18.44 -11.25 2.98
C ALA A 450 -18.17 -11.05 4.48
N GLU A 451 -17.81 -9.83 4.89
CA GLU A 451 -17.47 -9.48 6.28
C GLU A 451 -18.64 -9.71 7.25
N CYS A 452 -19.87 -9.30 6.89
CA CYS A 452 -21.05 -9.54 7.73
C CYS A 452 -21.39 -11.03 7.79
N ASN A 453 -21.21 -11.76 6.69
CA ASN A 453 -21.41 -13.21 6.65
C ASN A 453 -20.38 -13.94 7.53
N GLU A 454 -19.10 -13.55 7.48
CA GLU A 454 -18.05 -14.08 8.35
C GLU A 454 -18.36 -13.84 9.83
N ALA A 455 -18.76 -12.62 10.18
CA ALA A 455 -19.20 -12.28 11.54
C ALA A 455 -20.39 -13.16 11.99
N CYS A 456 -21.35 -13.41 11.10
CA CYS A 456 -22.49 -14.29 11.37
C CYS A 456 -22.06 -15.75 11.57
N VAL A 457 -21.13 -16.26 10.75
CA VAL A 457 -20.61 -17.62 10.89
C VAL A 457 -19.85 -17.76 12.21
N ALA A 458 -18.94 -16.84 12.52
CA ALA A 458 -18.22 -16.82 13.78
C ALA A 458 -19.19 -16.77 14.97
N ALA A 459 -20.22 -15.92 14.91
CA ALA A 459 -21.20 -15.82 15.96
C ALA A 459 -22.00 -17.12 16.18
N LEU A 460 -22.42 -17.77 15.08
CA LEU A 460 -23.16 -19.03 15.13
C LEU A 460 -22.29 -20.21 15.62
N GLN A 461 -21.02 -20.27 15.24
CA GLN A 461 -20.09 -21.27 15.76
C GLN A 461 -19.95 -21.14 17.28
N SER A 462 -19.68 -19.93 17.77
CA SER A 462 -19.57 -19.66 19.21
C SER A 462 -20.88 -19.94 19.96
N LEU A 463 -22.04 -19.61 19.39
CA LEU A 463 -23.34 -19.99 19.98
C LEU A 463 -23.52 -21.52 20.05
N GLY A 464 -23.04 -22.23 19.03
CA GLY A 464 -23.00 -23.70 19.01
C GLY A 464 -22.14 -24.26 20.13
N GLU A 465 -20.96 -23.69 20.35
CA GLU A 465 -20.04 -24.08 21.43
C GLU A 465 -20.64 -23.79 22.82
N LEU A 466 -21.21 -22.60 23.02
CA LEU A 466 -21.92 -22.27 24.26
C LEU A 466 -23.05 -23.26 24.54
N ALA A 467 -23.82 -23.66 23.52
CA ALA A 467 -24.86 -24.66 23.67
C ALA A 467 -24.31 -26.05 24.02
N ARG A 468 -23.12 -26.42 23.54
CA ARG A 468 -22.41 -27.65 23.99
C ARG A 468 -22.01 -27.54 25.46
N LEU A 469 -21.46 -26.40 25.89
CA LEU A 469 -21.08 -26.18 27.29
C LEU A 469 -22.28 -26.28 28.25
N GLU A 470 -23.48 -25.94 27.77
CA GLU A 470 -24.74 -26.06 28.51
C GLU A 470 -25.42 -27.45 28.38
N ASN A 471 -24.77 -28.44 27.75
CA ASN A 471 -25.34 -29.77 27.47
C ASN A 471 -26.65 -29.73 26.65
N LYS A 472 -26.74 -28.83 25.66
CA LYS A 472 -27.88 -28.69 24.73
C LYS A 472 -27.47 -29.04 23.29
N PRO A 473 -27.22 -30.32 22.97
CA PRO A 473 -26.66 -30.73 21.68
C PRO A 473 -27.58 -30.44 20.49
N ASP A 474 -28.90 -30.46 20.67
CA ASP A 474 -29.86 -30.15 19.60
C ASP A 474 -29.80 -28.68 19.18
N VAL A 475 -29.66 -27.78 20.15
CA VAL A 475 -29.49 -26.34 19.92
C VAL A 475 -28.14 -26.08 19.26
N ALA A 476 -27.07 -26.72 19.75
CA ALA A 476 -25.75 -26.63 19.15
C ALA A 476 -25.76 -27.06 17.67
N ARG A 477 -26.39 -28.21 17.38
CA ARG A 477 -26.52 -28.74 16.02
C ARG A 477 -27.29 -27.81 15.09
N LYS A 478 -28.30 -27.10 15.60
CA LYS A 478 -29.01 -26.07 14.83
C LYS A 478 -28.06 -24.93 14.46
N HIS A 479 -27.37 -24.34 15.42
CA HIS A 479 -26.45 -23.23 15.17
C HIS A 479 -25.34 -23.58 14.17
N TYR A 480 -24.72 -24.76 14.27
CA TYR A 480 -23.69 -25.16 13.31
C TYR A 480 -24.23 -25.46 11.91
N ARG A 481 -25.48 -25.92 11.77
CA ARG A 481 -26.10 -26.06 10.43
C ARG A 481 -26.35 -24.71 9.79
N ASP A 482 -26.85 -23.75 10.57
CA ASP A 482 -27.06 -22.39 10.11
C ASP A 482 -25.71 -21.76 9.70
N ALA A 483 -24.67 -21.94 10.51
CA ALA A 483 -23.30 -21.51 10.20
C ALA A 483 -22.77 -22.12 8.90
N LEU A 484 -22.98 -23.43 8.70
CA LEU A 484 -22.52 -24.14 7.50
C LEU A 484 -23.18 -23.59 6.24
N SER A 485 -24.47 -23.27 6.30
CA SER A 485 -25.21 -22.73 5.16
C SER A 485 -24.67 -21.37 4.72
N ILE A 486 -24.24 -20.53 5.67
CA ILE A 486 -23.64 -19.23 5.37
C ILE A 486 -22.20 -19.42 4.87
N ALA A 487 -21.40 -20.26 5.55
CA ALA A 487 -20.01 -20.53 5.18
C ALA A 487 -19.86 -21.06 3.74
N GLN A 488 -20.81 -21.88 3.28
CA GLN A 488 -20.81 -22.39 1.90
C GLN A 488 -20.98 -21.28 0.85
N ARG A 489 -21.58 -20.14 1.20
CA ARG A 489 -21.73 -18.98 0.30
C ARG A 489 -20.46 -18.12 0.22
N LEU A 490 -19.57 -18.23 1.21
CA LEU A 490 -18.34 -17.44 1.27
C LEU A 490 -17.20 -18.00 0.41
N GLU A 491 -17.38 -19.19 -0.18
CA GLU A 491 -16.34 -19.89 -0.96
C GLU A 491 -15.02 -20.12 -0.20
N GLU A 492 -15.04 -20.04 1.13
CA GLU A 492 -13.89 -20.26 2.01
C GLU A 492 -13.83 -21.73 2.49
N PRO A 493 -13.01 -22.60 1.86
CA PRO A 493 -13.04 -24.04 2.14
C PRO A 493 -12.60 -24.36 3.57
N GLY A 494 -11.69 -23.58 4.15
CA GLY A 494 -11.24 -23.77 5.53
C GLY A 494 -12.36 -23.60 6.55
N LEU A 495 -13.17 -22.56 6.37
CA LEU A 495 -14.33 -22.26 7.22
C LEU A 495 -15.37 -23.40 7.15
N VAL A 496 -15.68 -23.86 5.94
CA VAL A 496 -16.62 -24.95 5.70
C VAL A 496 -16.16 -26.26 6.37
N GLU A 497 -14.89 -26.62 6.23
CA GLU A 497 -14.36 -27.84 6.85
C GLU A 497 -14.34 -27.75 8.38
N GLY A 498 -14.03 -26.57 8.95
CA GLY A 498 -14.12 -26.33 10.40
C GLY A 498 -15.53 -26.54 10.95
N VAL A 499 -16.55 -25.96 10.31
CA VAL A 499 -17.96 -26.14 10.75
C VAL A 499 -18.43 -27.59 10.58
N LYS A 500 -18.02 -28.27 9.50
CA LYS A 500 -18.30 -29.70 9.31
C LYS A 500 -17.66 -30.57 10.39
N ALA A 501 -16.45 -30.24 10.83
CA ALA A 501 -15.79 -30.95 11.92
C ALA A 501 -16.58 -30.82 13.23
N ALA A 502 -17.00 -29.60 13.60
CA ALA A 502 -17.82 -29.37 14.79
C ALA A 502 -19.16 -30.14 14.74
N LEU A 503 -19.81 -30.21 13.58
CA LEU A 503 -21.04 -31.01 13.39
C LEU A 503 -20.81 -32.51 13.54
N LYS A 504 -19.62 -33.02 13.19
CA LYS A 504 -19.26 -34.44 13.38
C LYS A 504 -19.04 -34.76 14.84
N GLU A 505 -18.40 -33.87 15.61
CA GLU A 505 -18.17 -34.08 17.04
C GLU A 505 -19.47 -34.25 17.83
N ILE A 506 -20.51 -33.47 17.53
CA ILE A 506 -21.83 -33.61 18.19
C ILE A 506 -22.54 -34.92 17.84
N LYS A 507 -22.16 -35.59 16.75
CA LYS A 507 -22.72 -36.91 16.42
C LYS A 507 -22.03 -38.05 17.18
N ALA A 508 -20.81 -37.81 17.67
CA ALA A 508 -20.01 -38.80 18.38
C ALA A 508 -20.24 -38.76 19.90
N GLN A 509 -20.79 -37.65 20.42
CA GLN A 509 -21.30 -37.49 21.78
C GLN A 509 -22.76 -37.92 21.84
#